data_AF-A0A4D4KWJ5-F1
#
_entry.id   AF-A0A4D4KWJ5-F1
#
_cell.length_a   1.000
_cell.length_b   1.000
_cell.length_c   1.000
_cell.angle_alpha   90.00
_cell.angle_beta   90.00
_cell.angle_gamma   90.00
#
_symmetry.space_group_name_H-M   'P 1'
#
loop_
_entity.id
_entity.type
_entity.pdbx_description
1 polymer ?
#
loop_
_entity_poly.entity_id
_entity_poly.type
_entity_poly.pdbx_seq_one_letter_code
_entity_poly.pdbx_strand_id
1 'polypeptide(L)'
;MESELEGVAAASDRGLRHHRNEDAFSVSTAALPDGSSAMVAVVCDGVSSATRPDDASAAAAHAASQALRASLPHGAHPQQAMNEAIIAAADAVNSLALDTGAAAPHHEGQRHQNAPACTIVSAVVTSDILTVGWVGDSRAYWVPDDRNAPPARLTEDDSWAAQMVAAGLMSEAQAYADERAHAITGWLGRTPMSWSPTPPRTSRTGRASWWCAPTGCGTTPNRRSRWPARCRRTPAPGR
;
A
#
# COMPACT_ATOMS: atom_id res chain seq x y z
N MET A 1 -10.25 -11.12 7.87
CA MET A 1 -10.77 -9.82 8.37
C MET A 1 -11.53 -9.16 7.23
N GLU A 2 -12.68 -8.56 7.47
CA GLU A 2 -13.47 -7.85 6.45
C GLU A 2 -13.99 -6.52 7.03
N SER A 3 -14.10 -5.48 6.19
CA SER A 3 -14.61 -4.16 6.56
C SER A 3 -15.29 -3.51 5.36
N GLU A 4 -16.38 -2.78 5.59
CA GLU A 4 -17.12 -2.08 4.54
C GLU A 4 -17.63 -0.73 5.05
N LEU A 5 -17.44 0.29 4.23
CA LEU A 5 -18.00 1.63 4.35
C LEU A 5 -18.65 1.99 3.01
N GLU A 6 -19.44 3.06 2.98
CA GLU A 6 -20.01 3.52 1.72
C GLU A 6 -18.91 3.82 0.69
N GLY A 7 -18.95 3.08 -0.42
CA GLY A 7 -18.00 3.25 -1.53
C GLY A 7 -16.62 2.60 -1.33
N VAL A 8 -16.32 1.98 -0.19
CA VAL A 8 -15.05 1.25 0.03
C VAL A 8 -15.23 -0.01 0.88
N ALA A 9 -14.66 -1.12 0.43
CA ALA A 9 -14.63 -2.38 1.15
C ALA A 9 -13.20 -2.90 1.24
N ALA A 10 -12.90 -3.70 2.26
CA ALA A 10 -11.64 -4.38 2.44
C ALA A 10 -11.83 -5.78 3.03
N ALA A 11 -10.91 -6.67 2.68
CA ALA A 11 -10.80 -8.01 3.18
C ALA A 11 -9.32 -8.35 3.40
N SER A 12 -9.03 -9.36 4.19
CA SER A 12 -7.70 -9.93 4.29
C SER A 12 -7.85 -11.35 4.80
N ASP A 13 -7.08 -12.25 4.21
CA ASP A 13 -7.09 -13.67 4.54
C ASP A 13 -5.64 -14.12 4.74
N ARG A 14 -5.39 -14.89 5.80
CA ARG A 14 -4.05 -15.44 6.08
C ARG A 14 -3.56 -16.37 4.96
N GLY A 15 -4.46 -16.91 4.16
CA GLY A 15 -4.19 -17.99 3.23
C GLY A 15 -3.96 -19.32 3.95
N LEU A 16 -3.74 -20.36 3.16
CA LEU A 16 -3.60 -21.73 3.65
C LEU A 16 -2.18 -22.08 4.11
N ARG A 17 -1.17 -21.30 3.69
CA ARG A 17 0.25 -21.64 3.85
C ARG A 17 0.98 -20.86 4.95
N HIS A 18 0.47 -19.70 5.35
CA HIS A 18 1.14 -18.84 6.34
C HIS A 18 0.64 -19.14 7.75
N HIS A 19 1.51 -19.16 8.76
CA HIS A 19 1.10 -19.40 10.16
C HIS A 19 0.47 -18.17 10.82
N ARG A 20 0.77 -16.97 10.31
CA ARG A 20 0.16 -15.70 10.73
C ARG A 20 -0.26 -14.89 9.50
N ASN A 21 -1.20 -13.96 9.68
CA ASN A 21 -1.51 -12.98 8.65
C ASN A 21 -0.56 -11.79 8.82
N GLU A 22 0.30 -11.55 7.83
CA GLU A 22 1.25 -10.44 7.83
C GLU A 22 0.69 -9.22 7.07
N ASP A 23 -0.50 -9.35 6.48
CA ASP A 23 -1.24 -8.26 5.85
C ASP A 23 -2.06 -7.46 6.86
N ALA A 24 -2.11 -6.14 6.64
CA ALA A 24 -3.01 -5.23 7.34
C ALA A 24 -3.66 -4.24 6.36
N PHE A 25 -4.86 -3.78 6.71
CA PHE A 25 -5.53 -2.72 5.96
C PHE A 25 -6.22 -1.72 6.89
N SER A 26 -6.50 -0.53 6.36
CA SER A 26 -7.42 0.43 6.95
C SER A 26 -8.27 1.06 5.85
N VAL A 27 -9.59 1.11 6.06
CA VAL A 27 -10.52 1.85 5.20
C VAL A 27 -11.23 2.91 6.03
N SER A 28 -11.36 4.12 5.49
CA SER A 28 -12.03 5.22 6.19
C SER A 28 -12.60 6.25 5.23
N THR A 29 -13.41 7.15 5.76
CA THR A 29 -13.92 8.34 5.06
C THR A 29 -13.50 9.60 5.81
N ALA A 30 -13.25 10.67 5.07
CA ALA A 30 -12.98 12.00 5.61
C ALA A 30 -13.88 13.03 4.94
N ALA A 31 -14.54 13.88 5.74
CA ALA A 31 -15.25 15.04 5.20
C ALA A 31 -14.23 16.06 4.68
N LEU A 32 -14.48 16.63 3.50
CA LEU A 32 -13.68 17.69 2.91
C LEU A 32 -14.28 19.06 3.22
N PRO A 33 -13.51 20.17 3.14
CA PRO A 33 -14.01 21.51 3.42
C PRO A 33 -15.20 21.96 2.57
N ASP A 34 -15.35 21.40 1.36
CA ASP A 34 -16.46 21.67 0.44
C ASP A 34 -17.74 20.88 0.78
N GLY A 35 -17.73 20.09 1.86
CA GLY A 35 -18.83 19.24 2.29
C GLY A 35 -18.92 17.89 1.58
N SER A 36 -18.05 17.63 0.59
CA SER A 36 -17.94 16.31 -0.03
C SER A 36 -17.15 15.34 0.88
N SER A 37 -17.10 14.06 0.50
CA SER A 37 -16.35 13.03 1.24
C SER A 37 -15.22 12.46 0.40
N ALA A 38 -14.06 12.29 1.02
CA ALA A 38 -12.97 11.49 0.51
C ALA A 38 -13.03 10.07 1.09
N MET A 39 -12.80 9.07 0.25
CA MET A 39 -12.56 7.69 0.68
C MET A 39 -11.06 7.45 0.77
N VAL A 40 -10.64 6.76 1.83
CA VAL A 40 -9.25 6.41 2.10
C VAL A 40 -9.16 4.90 2.23
N ALA A 41 -8.21 4.29 1.52
CA ALA A 41 -7.86 2.88 1.65
C ALA A 41 -6.34 2.75 1.77
N VAL A 42 -5.88 2.05 2.80
CA VAL A 42 -4.47 1.73 3.05
C VAL A 42 -4.34 0.21 3.14
N VAL A 43 -3.37 -0.36 2.45
CA VAL A 43 -3.00 -1.78 2.53
C VAL A 43 -1.50 -1.88 2.75
N CYS A 44 -1.08 -2.72 3.68
CA CYS A 44 0.31 -2.99 4.00
C CYS A 44 0.53 -4.51 4.05
N ASP A 45 1.68 -4.95 3.56
CA ASP A 45 2.12 -6.36 3.57
C ASP A 45 3.44 -6.45 4.35
N GLY A 46 3.48 -7.24 5.41
CA GLY A 46 4.66 -7.43 6.22
C GLY A 46 5.78 -8.17 5.47
N VAL A 47 7.01 -7.67 5.54
CA VAL A 47 8.15 -8.32 4.87
C VAL A 47 8.50 -9.60 5.63
N SER A 48 8.26 -10.79 5.05
CA SER A 48 8.40 -12.06 5.79
C SER A 48 9.81 -12.37 6.32
N SER A 49 10.86 -11.72 5.79
CA SER A 49 12.23 -11.83 6.33
C SER A 49 12.52 -10.87 7.49
N ALA A 50 11.59 -9.97 7.81
CA ALA A 50 11.69 -9.00 8.90
C ALA A 50 11.23 -9.60 10.24
N THR A 51 11.64 -8.96 11.33
CA THR A 51 11.05 -9.25 12.64
C THR A 51 9.70 -8.55 12.77
N ARG A 52 8.71 -9.20 13.41
CA ARG A 52 7.39 -8.59 13.66
C ARG A 52 6.71 -7.98 12.40
N PRO A 53 6.69 -8.69 11.26
CA PRO A 53 6.12 -8.15 10.00
C PRO A 53 4.61 -7.82 10.12
N ASP A 54 3.90 -8.59 10.94
CA ASP A 54 2.50 -8.38 11.32
C ASP A 54 2.29 -7.09 12.12
N ASP A 55 3.16 -6.81 13.10
CA ASP A 55 3.08 -5.54 13.83
C ASP A 55 3.44 -4.35 12.93
N ALA A 56 4.42 -4.51 12.04
CA ALA A 56 4.84 -3.47 11.11
C ALA A 56 3.71 -3.06 10.16
N SER A 57 3.07 -4.04 9.50
CA SER A 57 1.98 -3.76 8.57
C SER A 57 0.78 -3.13 9.30
N ALA A 58 0.44 -3.61 10.49
CA ALA A 58 -0.64 -3.05 11.31
C ALA A 58 -0.35 -1.60 11.74
N ALA A 59 0.86 -1.32 12.24
CA ALA A 59 1.27 0.03 12.66
C ALA A 59 1.27 1.02 11.48
N ALA A 60 1.80 0.60 10.33
CA ALA A 60 1.82 1.40 9.12
C ALA A 60 0.41 1.75 8.62
N ALA A 61 -0.46 0.75 8.50
CA ALA A 61 -1.83 0.93 8.02
C ALA A 61 -2.63 1.89 8.92
N HIS A 62 -2.44 1.74 10.24
CA HIS A 62 -3.08 2.59 11.23
C HIS A 62 -2.58 4.04 11.19
N ALA A 63 -1.27 4.24 11.20
CA ALA A 63 -0.66 5.57 11.21
C ALA A 63 -0.97 6.37 9.93
N ALA A 64 -0.86 5.74 8.76
CA ALA A 64 -1.19 6.39 7.48
C ALA A 64 -2.67 6.82 7.44
N SER A 65 -3.58 5.94 7.86
CA SER A 65 -5.02 6.23 7.88
C SER A 65 -5.34 7.38 8.84
N GLN A 66 -4.71 7.42 10.01
CA GLN A 66 -4.85 8.54 10.95
C GLN A 66 -4.35 9.87 10.36
N ALA A 67 -3.16 9.88 9.76
CA ALA A 67 -2.59 11.08 9.14
C ALA A 67 -3.49 11.64 8.01
N LEU A 68 -4.05 10.76 7.16
CA LEU A 68 -4.98 11.15 6.11
C LEU A 68 -6.29 11.72 6.68
N ARG A 69 -6.85 11.07 7.70
CA ARG A 69 -8.08 11.54 8.36
C ARG A 69 -7.90 12.84 9.12
N ALA A 70 -6.69 13.13 9.60
CA ALA A 70 -6.37 14.39 10.26
C ALA A 70 -6.17 15.54 9.26
N SER A 71 -5.55 15.29 8.11
CA SER A 71 -5.16 16.35 7.16
C SER A 71 -6.27 16.72 6.16
N LEU A 72 -6.97 15.73 5.60
CA LEU A 72 -7.98 15.96 4.56
C LEU A 72 -9.13 16.92 4.97
N PRO A 73 -9.68 16.86 6.19
CA PRO A 73 -10.73 17.78 6.62
C PRO A 73 -10.29 19.25 6.71
N HIS A 74 -8.98 19.50 6.81
CA HIS A 74 -8.41 20.83 6.86
C HIS A 74 -8.02 21.35 5.46
N GLY A 75 -8.39 20.64 4.39
CA GLY A 75 -8.14 21.07 3.01
C GLY A 75 -6.71 20.84 2.52
N ALA A 76 -5.95 19.97 3.19
CA ALA A 76 -4.64 19.57 2.70
C ALA A 76 -4.75 18.97 1.29
N HIS A 77 -3.82 19.35 0.40
CA HIS A 77 -3.81 18.80 -0.95
C HIS A 77 -3.59 17.27 -0.88
N PRO A 78 -4.37 16.43 -1.59
CA PRO A 78 -4.30 14.97 -1.45
C PRO A 78 -2.90 14.37 -1.63
N GLN A 79 -2.06 14.95 -2.50
CA GLN A 79 -0.67 14.50 -2.67
C GLN A 79 0.21 14.79 -1.46
N GLN A 80 0.05 15.96 -0.84
CA GLN A 80 0.78 16.32 0.38
C GLN A 80 0.32 15.44 1.55
N ALA A 81 -0.99 15.32 1.75
CA ALA A 81 -1.58 14.45 2.76
C ALA A 81 -1.09 12.99 2.61
N MET A 82 -1.00 12.49 1.37
CA MET A 82 -0.47 11.15 1.09
C MET A 82 1.01 11.03 1.45
N ASN A 83 1.85 12.01 1.11
CA ASN A 83 3.26 11.99 1.46
C ASN A 83 3.48 11.98 2.98
N GLU A 84 2.79 12.87 3.70
CA GLU A 84 2.81 12.93 5.17
C GLU A 84 2.32 11.61 5.80
N ALA A 85 1.32 10.96 5.20
CA ALA A 85 0.82 9.67 5.67
C ALA A 85 1.83 8.52 5.50
N ILE A 86 2.60 8.50 4.40
CA ILE A 86 3.68 7.52 4.21
C ILE A 86 4.82 7.77 5.21
N ILE A 87 5.16 9.03 5.48
CA ILE A 87 6.16 9.38 6.52
C ILE A 87 5.68 8.91 7.89
N ALA A 88 4.43 9.20 8.27
CA ALA A 88 3.85 8.73 9.52
C ALA A 88 3.84 7.20 9.64
N ALA A 89 3.58 6.49 8.55
CA ALA A 89 3.67 5.03 8.51
C ALA A 89 5.11 4.54 8.73
N ALA A 90 6.10 5.17 8.07
CA ALA A 90 7.51 4.84 8.25
C ALA A 90 7.96 5.05 9.70
N ASP A 91 7.57 6.18 10.32
CA ASP A 91 7.90 6.50 11.71
C ASP A 91 7.26 5.50 12.69
N ALA A 92 6.01 5.09 12.44
CA ALA A 92 5.34 4.08 13.25
C ALA A 92 6.07 2.72 13.18
N VAL A 93 6.49 2.29 11.99
CA VAL A 93 7.26 1.04 11.81
C VAL A 93 8.64 1.16 12.47
N ASN A 94 9.33 2.28 12.30
CA ASN A 94 10.65 2.51 12.90
C ASN A 94 10.60 2.51 14.43
N SER A 95 9.51 3.01 15.03
CA SER A 95 9.31 3.00 16.49
C SER A 95 9.26 1.58 17.06
N LEU A 96 8.72 0.60 16.32
CA LEU A 96 8.68 -0.80 16.74
C LEU A 96 10.07 -1.42 16.94
N ALA A 97 11.10 -0.90 16.26
CA ALA A 97 12.48 -1.32 16.43
C ALA A 97 13.11 -0.77 17.71
N LEU A 98 12.59 0.34 18.26
CA LEU A 98 13.07 0.95 19.49
C LEU A 98 12.50 0.26 20.74
N ASP A 99 11.26 -0.24 20.66
CA ASP A 99 10.59 -0.95 21.76
C ASP A 99 11.33 -2.22 22.22
N THR A 100 12.18 -2.78 21.35
CA THR A 100 12.98 -3.97 21.67
C THR A 100 14.25 -3.71 22.48
N GLY A 101 14.53 -2.47 22.89
CA GLY A 101 15.74 -2.15 23.66
C GLY A 101 17.05 -2.39 22.89
N ALA A 102 16.99 -2.38 21.55
CA ALA A 102 18.13 -2.57 20.63
C ALA A 102 19.07 -1.35 20.59
N ALA A 103 19.30 -0.73 21.74
CA ALA A 103 20.34 0.25 22.02
C ALA A 103 21.57 -0.42 22.68
N ALA A 104 21.83 -1.70 22.40
CA ALA A 104 23.06 -2.37 22.81
C ALA A 104 24.10 -2.28 21.68
N PRO A 105 25.29 -1.69 21.91
CA PRO A 105 26.35 -1.68 20.92
C PRO A 105 26.93 -3.09 20.78
N HIS A 106 27.11 -3.51 19.52
CA HIS A 106 28.04 -4.55 19.05
C HIS A 106 28.36 -5.69 20.04
N HIS A 107 27.48 -6.69 20.13
CA HIS A 107 27.87 -8.04 20.53
C HIS A 107 27.86 -8.94 19.29
N GLU A 108 29.05 -9.38 18.87
CA GLU A 108 29.38 -10.18 17.66
C GLU A 108 28.69 -11.57 17.57
N GLY A 109 27.67 -11.84 18.38
CA GLY A 109 26.90 -13.10 18.38
C GLY A 109 25.40 -12.96 18.11
N GLN A 110 24.83 -11.75 18.11
CA GLN A 110 23.42 -11.52 17.75
C GLN A 110 23.33 -11.32 16.24
N ARG A 111 23.15 -12.44 15.53
CA ARG A 111 22.89 -12.47 14.09
C ARG A 111 21.85 -11.40 13.73
N HIS A 112 22.21 -10.52 12.81
CA HIS A 112 21.39 -9.47 12.18
C HIS A 112 19.90 -9.82 12.12
N GLN A 113 19.13 -9.44 13.14
CA GLN A 113 17.67 -9.51 13.04
C GLN A 113 17.24 -8.32 12.19
N ASN A 114 16.62 -8.61 11.06
CA ASN A 114 16.06 -7.57 10.20
C ASN A 114 15.02 -6.78 11.01
N ALA A 115 15.12 -5.45 10.99
CA ALA A 115 14.16 -4.59 11.68
C ALA A 115 12.72 -4.84 11.18
N PRO A 116 11.68 -4.52 11.97
CA PRO A 116 10.31 -4.55 11.48
C PRO A 116 10.15 -3.79 10.18
N ALA A 117 9.46 -4.42 9.23
CA ALA A 117 9.30 -3.88 7.90
C ALA A 117 8.02 -4.35 7.22
N CYS A 118 7.46 -3.48 6.39
CA CYS A 118 6.30 -3.78 5.56
C CYS A 118 6.29 -2.91 4.29
N THR A 119 5.51 -3.32 3.30
CA THR A 119 5.10 -2.47 2.18
C THR A 119 3.97 -1.52 2.60
N ILE A 120 3.67 -0.54 1.77
CA ILE A 120 2.44 0.25 1.86
C ILE A 120 1.93 0.59 0.46
N VAL A 121 0.62 0.49 0.25
CA VAL A 121 -0.08 1.11 -0.86
C VAL A 121 -1.34 1.78 -0.33
N SER A 122 -1.53 3.05 -0.66
CA SER A 122 -2.61 3.87 -0.16
C SER A 122 -3.27 4.64 -1.29
N ALA A 123 -4.60 4.79 -1.21
CA ALA A 123 -5.43 5.51 -2.15
C ALA A 123 -6.35 6.49 -1.43
N VAL A 124 -6.36 7.73 -1.90
CA VAL A 124 -7.35 8.76 -1.54
C VAL A 124 -8.19 9.04 -2.78
N VAL A 125 -9.51 8.85 -2.66
CA VAL A 125 -10.48 9.07 -3.73
C VAL A 125 -11.42 10.20 -3.32
N THR A 126 -11.41 11.29 -4.07
CA THR A 126 -12.39 12.38 -3.97
C THR A 126 -13.40 12.30 -5.12
N SER A 127 -14.27 13.31 -5.26
CA SER A 127 -15.19 13.44 -6.40
C SER A 127 -14.46 13.42 -7.75
N ASP A 128 -13.27 14.03 -7.81
CA ASP A 128 -12.60 14.39 -9.07
C ASP A 128 -11.18 13.83 -9.20
N ILE A 129 -10.57 13.40 -8.10
CA ILE A 129 -9.16 13.01 -8.04
C ILE A 129 -8.99 11.67 -7.32
N LEU A 130 -8.20 10.78 -7.94
CA LEU A 130 -7.54 9.70 -7.24
C LEU A 130 -6.08 10.12 -7.02
N THR A 131 -5.62 9.95 -5.80
CA THR A 131 -4.19 9.98 -5.45
C THR A 131 -3.76 8.63 -4.90
N VAL A 132 -2.68 8.06 -5.45
CA VAL A 132 -2.06 6.80 -4.98
C VAL A 132 -0.64 7.07 -4.52
N GLY A 133 -0.29 6.60 -3.32
CA GLY A 133 1.07 6.57 -2.81
C GLY A 133 1.45 5.15 -2.40
N TRP A 134 2.69 4.74 -2.64
CA TRP A 134 3.14 3.38 -2.32
C TRP A 134 4.64 3.32 -2.04
N VAL A 135 5.03 2.24 -1.35
CA VAL A 135 6.40 1.78 -1.11
C VAL A 135 6.36 0.26 -1.10
N GLY A 136 7.25 -0.38 -1.85
CA GLY A 136 7.27 -1.83 -2.01
C GLY A 136 6.55 -2.28 -3.26
N ASP A 137 6.17 -3.55 -3.27
CA ASP A 137 5.63 -4.23 -4.43
C ASP A 137 4.11 -4.48 -4.35
N SER A 138 3.46 -4.04 -3.27
CA SER A 138 2.00 -3.95 -3.20
C SER A 138 1.45 -3.06 -4.33
N ARG A 139 0.34 -3.49 -4.95
CA ARG A 139 -0.13 -2.89 -6.20
C ARG A 139 -1.49 -2.24 -6.10
N ALA A 140 -1.65 -1.10 -6.78
CA ALA A 140 -2.94 -0.49 -7.05
C ALA A 140 -3.35 -0.62 -8.53
N TYR A 141 -4.63 -0.89 -8.77
CA TYR A 141 -5.20 -1.03 -10.12
C TYR A 141 -6.45 -0.17 -10.31
N TRP A 142 -6.55 0.43 -11.49
CA TRP A 142 -7.81 0.94 -12.05
C TRP A 142 -8.54 -0.20 -12.76
N VAL A 143 -9.80 -0.43 -12.41
CA VAL A 143 -10.64 -1.39 -13.12
C VAL A 143 -11.90 -0.65 -13.62
N PRO A 144 -11.95 -0.34 -14.93
CA PRO A 144 -13.09 0.34 -15.57
C PRO A 144 -14.43 -0.30 -15.23
N ASP A 145 -15.48 0.52 -15.13
CA ASP A 145 -16.85 0.00 -15.03
C ASP A 145 -17.28 -0.71 -16.32
N ASP A 146 -16.86 -0.18 -17.48
CA ASP A 146 -16.92 -0.91 -18.74
C ASP A 146 -15.95 -2.09 -18.69
N ARG A 147 -16.50 -3.29 -18.55
CA ARG A 147 -15.73 -4.53 -18.40
C ARG A 147 -15.05 -4.98 -19.69
N ASN A 148 -15.27 -4.30 -20.81
CA ASN A 148 -14.55 -4.54 -22.06
C ASN A 148 -13.22 -3.78 -22.12
N ALA A 149 -13.07 -2.72 -21.32
CA ALA A 149 -11.80 -2.00 -21.21
C ALA A 149 -10.86 -2.75 -20.23
N PRO A 150 -9.57 -2.89 -20.58
CA PRO A 150 -8.63 -3.59 -19.72
C PRO A 150 -8.35 -2.81 -18.42
N PRO A 151 -8.10 -3.50 -17.30
CA PRO A 151 -7.62 -2.86 -16.09
C PRO A 151 -6.20 -2.31 -16.29
N ALA A 152 -5.85 -1.24 -15.57
CA ALA A 152 -4.53 -0.61 -15.62
C ALA A 152 -3.86 -0.63 -14.24
N ARG A 153 -2.60 -1.08 -14.17
CA ARG A 153 -1.77 -0.96 -12.97
C ARG A 153 -1.33 0.50 -12.80
N LEU A 154 -1.39 1.02 -11.58
CA LEU A 154 -1.08 2.41 -11.26
C LEU A 154 0.25 2.56 -10.53
N THR A 155 0.72 1.48 -9.94
CA THR A 155 1.99 1.42 -9.21
C THR A 155 3.06 0.75 -10.06
N GLU A 156 4.30 0.98 -9.67
CA GLU A 156 5.47 0.23 -10.12
C GLU A 156 6.08 -0.44 -8.90
N ASP A 157 6.37 -1.73 -9.01
CA ASP A 157 6.86 -2.50 -7.87
C ASP A 157 8.28 -2.07 -7.51
N ASP A 158 8.57 -1.84 -6.24
CA ASP A 158 9.95 -1.78 -5.76
C ASP A 158 10.49 -3.21 -5.64
N SER A 159 10.82 -3.82 -6.77
CA SER A 159 11.37 -5.19 -6.86
C SER A 159 12.58 -5.26 -7.78
N TRP A 160 13.43 -6.27 -7.60
CA TRP A 160 14.59 -6.49 -8.44
C TRP A 160 14.20 -6.61 -9.93
N ALA A 161 13.15 -7.36 -10.26
CA ALA A 161 12.69 -7.47 -11.65
C ALA A 161 12.31 -6.10 -12.23
N ALA A 162 11.53 -5.32 -11.48
CA ALA A 162 11.11 -3.99 -11.92
C ALA A 162 12.31 -3.04 -12.12
N GLN A 163 13.31 -3.10 -11.25
CA GLN A 163 14.55 -2.33 -11.40
C GLN A 163 15.34 -2.74 -12.64
N MET A 164 15.48 -4.04 -12.92
CA MET A 164 16.20 -4.54 -14.09
C MET A 164 15.53 -4.13 -15.41
N VAL A 165 14.19 -4.15 -15.45
CA VAL A 165 13.40 -3.69 -16.60
C VAL A 165 13.53 -2.17 -16.75
N ALA A 166 13.37 -1.40 -15.68
CA ALA A 166 13.46 0.05 -15.71
C ALA A 166 14.86 0.54 -16.12
N ALA A 167 15.91 -0.18 -15.73
CA ALA A 167 17.29 0.10 -16.14
C ALA A 167 17.62 -0.34 -17.58
N GLY A 168 16.70 -1.01 -18.28
CA GLY A 168 16.92 -1.53 -19.64
C GLY A 168 17.92 -2.68 -19.70
N LEU A 169 18.22 -3.33 -18.57
CA LEU A 169 19.20 -4.41 -18.46
C LEU A 169 18.63 -5.77 -18.83
N MET A 170 17.31 -5.95 -18.68
CA MET A 170 16.58 -7.17 -19.02
C MET A 170 15.22 -6.83 -19.62
N SER A 171 14.71 -7.69 -20.51
CA SER A 171 13.30 -7.64 -20.89
C SER A 171 12.40 -8.04 -19.72
N GLU A 172 11.13 -7.62 -19.74
CA GLU A 172 10.14 -8.00 -18.71
C GLU A 172 10.05 -9.51 -18.54
N ALA A 173 9.99 -10.26 -19.64
CA ALA A 173 9.93 -11.72 -19.60
C ALA A 173 11.18 -12.36 -18.95
N GLN A 174 12.37 -11.81 -19.21
CA GLN A 174 13.60 -12.31 -18.60
C GLN A 174 13.67 -11.97 -17.12
N ALA A 175 13.34 -10.72 -16.76
CA ALA A 175 13.41 -10.25 -15.38
C ALA A 175 12.45 -11.01 -14.46
N TYR A 176 11.23 -11.28 -14.91
CA TYR A 176 10.23 -12.04 -14.14
C TYR A 176 10.43 -13.55 -14.14
N ALA A 177 11.30 -14.09 -15.01
CA ALA A 177 11.70 -15.49 -14.99
C ALA A 177 12.89 -15.78 -14.05
N ASP A 178 13.56 -14.73 -13.54
CA ASP A 178 14.68 -14.86 -12.62
C ASP A 178 14.22 -15.26 -11.21
N GLU A 179 15.02 -16.06 -10.50
CA GLU A 179 14.74 -16.47 -9.12
C GLU A 179 14.62 -15.27 -8.15
N ARG A 180 15.26 -14.15 -8.49
CA ARG A 180 15.24 -12.91 -7.71
C ARG A 180 14.08 -11.99 -8.09
N ALA A 181 13.23 -12.37 -9.03
CA ALA A 181 12.21 -11.46 -9.60
C ALA A 181 11.37 -10.75 -8.54
N HIS A 182 11.00 -11.47 -7.48
CA HIS A 182 10.17 -10.99 -6.38
C HIS A 182 10.97 -10.50 -5.16
N ALA A 183 12.29 -10.34 -5.28
CA ALA A 183 13.09 -9.75 -4.23
C ALA A 183 12.72 -8.26 -4.12
N ILE A 184 12.09 -7.91 -3.00
CA ILE A 184 11.69 -6.53 -2.71
C ILE A 184 12.94 -5.64 -2.53
N THR A 185 12.87 -4.41 -3.05
CA THR A 185 13.97 -3.44 -3.03
C THR A 185 13.60 -2.14 -2.31
N GLY A 186 12.34 -1.96 -1.92
CA GLY A 186 11.85 -0.83 -1.13
C GLY A 186 10.81 -1.27 -0.11
N TRP A 187 10.90 -0.79 1.13
CA TRP A 187 9.97 -1.10 2.21
C TRP A 187 10.03 -0.02 3.29
N LEU A 188 8.98 0.06 4.13
CA LEU A 188 8.98 0.83 5.36
C LEU A 188 9.76 0.07 6.44
N GLY A 189 10.53 0.78 7.28
CA GLY A 189 11.40 0.19 8.31
C GLY A 189 12.88 0.55 8.11
N ARG A 190 13.77 0.10 9.01
CA ARG A 190 15.19 0.48 8.96
C ARG A 190 15.96 -0.28 7.86
N THR A 191 16.29 0.41 6.76
CA THR A 191 17.49 0.18 5.89
C THR A 191 17.71 1.31 4.86
N PRO A 192 18.95 1.50 4.32
CA PRO A 192 19.87 2.62 4.59
C PRO A 192 19.43 4.01 4.09
N MET A 193 20.15 5.05 4.57
CA MET A 193 19.90 6.51 4.52
C MET A 193 19.70 7.19 3.14
N SER A 194 19.33 6.46 2.08
CA SER A 194 19.07 7.04 0.76
C SER A 194 17.89 6.36 0.08
N TRP A 195 16.72 6.37 0.72
CA TRP A 195 15.47 6.06 0.05
C TRP A 195 14.61 7.32 0.02
N SER A 196 14.15 7.69 -1.17
CA SER A 196 13.17 8.77 -1.36
C SER A 196 11.87 8.15 -1.86
N PRO A 197 10.72 8.42 -1.22
CA PRO A 197 9.45 7.91 -1.70
C PRO A 197 9.17 8.41 -3.12
N THR A 198 8.68 7.51 -3.97
CA THR A 198 8.11 7.88 -5.26
C THR A 198 6.97 8.88 -5.02
N PRO A 199 6.94 10.04 -5.72
CA PRO A 199 5.88 11.01 -5.52
C PRO A 199 4.50 10.38 -5.83
N PRO A 200 3.47 10.66 -5.02
CA PRO A 200 2.14 10.12 -5.25
C PRO A 200 1.61 10.47 -6.64
N ARG A 201 1.04 9.46 -7.32
CA ARG A 201 0.44 9.64 -8.65
C ARG A 201 -1.00 10.11 -8.51
N THR A 202 -1.35 11.14 -9.27
CA THR A 202 -2.68 11.73 -9.28
C THR A 202 -3.31 11.58 -10.66
N SER A 203 -4.57 11.14 -10.69
CA SER A 203 -5.36 11.01 -11.92
C SER A 203 -6.80 11.47 -11.70
N ARG A 204 -7.48 11.84 -12.78
CA ARG A 204 -8.89 12.25 -12.72
C ARG A 204 -9.78 11.03 -12.44
N THR A 205 -10.74 11.15 -11.52
CA THR A 205 -11.68 10.05 -11.24
C THR A 205 -12.65 9.88 -12.40
N GLY A 206 -12.52 8.75 -13.09
CA GLY A 206 -13.56 8.25 -14.00
C GLY A 206 -14.70 7.50 -13.29
N ARG A 207 -15.58 6.88 -14.06
CA ARG A 207 -16.52 5.84 -13.58
C ARG A 207 -15.77 4.52 -13.50
N ALA A 208 -15.19 4.23 -12.33
CA ALA A 208 -14.61 2.92 -12.11
C ALA A 208 -14.42 2.57 -10.65
N SER A 209 -13.85 1.39 -10.47
CA SER A 209 -13.45 0.86 -9.18
C SER A 209 -11.93 0.79 -9.09
N TRP A 210 -11.40 1.06 -7.91
CA TRP A 210 -9.97 0.96 -7.62
C TRP A 210 -9.72 -0.16 -6.64
N TRP A 211 -8.53 -0.76 -6.72
CA TRP A 211 -8.17 -1.95 -5.95
C TRP A 211 -6.74 -1.86 -5.47
N CYS A 212 -6.49 -2.30 -4.25
CA CYS A 212 -5.15 -2.49 -3.71
C CYS A 212 -4.99 -3.96 -3.31
N ALA A 213 -3.83 -4.55 -3.61
CA ALA A 213 -3.52 -5.93 -3.23
C ALA A 213 -2.04 -6.10 -2.85
N PRO A 214 -1.73 -6.96 -1.86
CA PRO A 214 -0.37 -7.40 -1.57
C PRO A 214 0.17 -8.28 -2.71
N THR A 215 1.49 -8.46 -2.74
CA THR A 215 2.19 -9.21 -3.78
C THR A 215 1.91 -10.71 -3.64
N GLY A 216 1.71 -11.42 -4.75
CA GLY A 216 1.39 -12.86 -4.73
C GLY A 216 -0.10 -13.21 -4.86
N CYS A 217 -1.00 -12.21 -4.89
CA CYS A 217 -2.35 -12.36 -5.45
C CYS A 217 -2.26 -12.48 -6.99
N GLY A 218 -1.67 -13.57 -7.49
CA GLY A 218 -1.31 -13.87 -8.89
C GLY A 218 -2.45 -13.93 -9.90
N THR A 219 -3.53 -13.20 -9.68
CA THR A 219 -4.63 -13.01 -10.61
C THR A 219 -4.63 -11.56 -11.08
N THR A 220 -4.39 -11.36 -12.37
CA THR A 220 -5.00 -10.23 -13.09
C THR A 220 -6.50 -10.17 -12.75
N PRO A 221 -7.11 -8.98 -12.63
CA PRO A 221 -8.51 -8.86 -12.21
C PRO A 221 -9.43 -9.74 -13.07
N ASN A 222 -10.02 -10.80 -12.50
CA ASN A 222 -11.06 -11.61 -13.16
C ASN A 222 -12.27 -11.78 -12.23
N ARG A 223 -13.43 -11.96 -12.86
CA ARG A 223 -14.84 -12.01 -12.43
C ARG A 223 -15.23 -12.57 -11.06
N ARG A 224 -14.36 -13.25 -10.29
CA ARG A 224 -14.79 -14.08 -9.15
C ARG A 224 -14.00 -13.96 -7.85
N SER A 225 -12.89 -13.23 -7.79
CA SER A 225 -12.07 -13.20 -6.57
C SER A 225 -12.66 -12.26 -5.51
N ARG A 226 -12.56 -12.67 -4.23
CA ARG A 226 -12.69 -11.78 -3.07
C ARG A 226 -11.32 -11.11 -2.86
N TRP A 227 -11.29 -9.79 -2.72
CA TRP A 227 -10.07 -8.98 -2.81
C TRP A 227 -9.88 -8.12 -1.57
N PRO A 228 -8.63 -7.74 -1.25
CA PRO A 228 -8.32 -7.18 0.05
C PRO A 228 -8.66 -5.70 0.24
N ALA A 229 -8.75 -4.89 -0.81
CA ALA A 229 -9.39 -3.57 -0.73
C ALA A 229 -9.96 -3.14 -2.08
N ARG A 230 -11.15 -2.55 -2.06
CA ARG A 230 -11.95 -2.20 -3.24
C ARG A 230 -12.76 -0.93 -2.97
N CYS A 231 -12.49 0.14 -3.71
CA CYS A 231 -13.36 1.32 -3.76
C CYS A 231 -14.28 1.26 -4.99
N ARG A 232 -15.58 1.56 -4.84
CA ARG A 232 -16.56 1.72 -5.91
C ARG A 232 -17.14 3.14 -5.82
N ARG A 233 -17.16 3.88 -6.93
CA ARG A 233 -17.99 5.09 -6.98
C ARG A 233 -19.47 4.69 -7.02
N THR A 234 -20.23 5.00 -5.99
CA THR A 234 -21.70 5.05 -6.09
C THR A 234 -22.08 6.35 -6.80
N PRO A 235 -22.95 6.31 -7.83
CA PRO A 235 -23.49 7.55 -8.37
C PRO A 235 -24.27 8.28 -7.27
N ALA A 236 -24.10 9.60 -7.16
CA ALA A 236 -24.96 10.40 -6.31
C ALA A 236 -26.44 10.16 -6.71
N PRO A 237 -27.38 10.02 -5.76
CA PRO A 237 -28.79 9.95 -6.09
C PRO A 237 -29.16 11.22 -6.87
N GLY A 238 -29.77 11.01 -8.05
CA GLY A 238 -30.08 12.09 -8.99
C GLY A 238 -30.93 13.18 -8.35
N ARG A 239 -30.57 14.43 -8.64
CA ARG A 239 -31.46 15.59 -8.51
C ARG A 239 -32.47 15.59 -9.65
#